data_AF-A0A7V1HDP4-F1
#
_entry.id   AF-A0A7V1HDP4-F1
#
_cell.length_a   1.000
_cell.length_b   1.000
_cell.length_c   1.000
_cell.angle_alpha   90.00
_cell.angle_beta   90.00
_cell.angle_gamma   90.00
#
_symmetry.space_group_name_H-M   'P 1'
#
loop_
_entity.id
_entity.type
_entity.pdbx_description
1 polymer ?
#
loop_
_entity_poly.entity_id
_entity_poly.type
_entity_poly.pdbx_seq_one_letter_code
_entity_poly.pdbx_strand_id
1 'polypeptide(L)'
;MKHFRDRNELMEWLENNAPRKAIEYAMVDGTIELLGAFSCIADGSNPGWIVKVTSKRGLSWNIVITVNTFRHKYFVYTVKKIPWKYYMGGRNPLYAGDNPEVYKELKCKDQK
;
A
#
# COMPACT_ATOMS: atom_id res chain seq x y z
N MET A 1 12.91 8.92 -11.86
CA MET A 1 11.98 8.35 -10.86
C MET A 1 11.37 7.10 -11.49
N LYS A 2 11.46 5.91 -10.85
CA LYS A 2 10.81 4.70 -11.39
C LYS A 2 9.31 4.94 -11.35
N HIS A 3 8.64 4.99 -12.50
CA HIS A 3 7.18 5.01 -12.55
C HIS A 3 6.71 3.56 -12.52
N PHE A 4 5.85 3.23 -11.54
CA PHE A 4 5.23 1.91 -11.50
C PHE A 4 4.12 1.87 -12.55
N ARG A 5 4.28 0.99 -13.54
CA ARG A 5 3.30 0.80 -14.62
C ARG A 5 2.17 -0.11 -14.20
N ASP A 6 2.48 -1.08 -13.34
CA ASP A 6 1.54 -2.07 -12.87
C ASP A 6 1.85 -2.50 -11.43
N ARG A 7 0.99 -3.37 -10.91
CA ARG A 7 1.09 -3.95 -9.57
C ARG A 7 2.42 -4.72 -9.39
N ASN A 8 2.89 -5.43 -10.40
CA ASN A 8 4.06 -6.31 -10.28
C ASN A 8 5.33 -5.48 -10.09
N GLU A 9 5.51 -4.40 -10.84
CA GLU A 9 6.64 -3.50 -10.67
C GLU A 9 6.67 -2.83 -9.28
N LEU A 10 5.48 -2.54 -8.73
CA LEU A 10 5.35 -2.01 -7.37
C LEU A 10 5.79 -3.05 -6.33
N MET A 11 5.36 -4.32 -6.49
CA MET A 11 5.72 -5.39 -5.57
C MET A 11 7.20 -5.74 -5.65
N GLU A 12 7.77 -5.88 -6.84
CA GLU A 12 9.21 -6.12 -7.05
C GLU A 12 10.05 -5.00 -6.41
N TRP A 13 9.61 -3.75 -6.55
CA TRP A 13 10.30 -2.64 -5.88
C TRP A 13 10.16 -2.73 -4.36
N LEU A 14 8.98 -3.08 -3.84
CA LEU A 14 8.75 -3.21 -2.41
C LEU A 14 9.58 -4.35 -1.79
N GLU A 15 9.74 -5.49 -2.46
CA GLU A 15 10.58 -6.61 -1.98
C GLU A 15 12.01 -6.14 -1.72
N ASN A 16 12.57 -5.33 -2.61
CA ASN A 16 13.91 -4.77 -2.49
C ASN A 16 14.03 -3.60 -1.49
N ASN A 17 12.89 -3.06 -1.01
CA ASN A 17 12.83 -1.87 -0.15
C ASN A 17 12.01 -2.11 1.12
N ALA A 18 11.81 -3.38 1.50
CA ALA A 18 10.99 -3.74 2.64
C ALA A 18 11.56 -3.11 3.92
N PRO A 19 10.71 -2.50 4.79
CA PRO A 19 11.20 -1.73 5.93
C PRO A 19 11.74 -2.64 7.06
N ARG A 20 11.46 -3.96 6.98
CA ARG A 20 11.89 -4.98 7.96
C ARG A 20 12.11 -6.32 7.27
N LYS A 21 13.12 -7.08 7.69
CA LYS A 21 13.37 -8.46 7.21
C LYS A 21 12.18 -9.40 7.38
N ALA A 22 11.41 -9.26 8.47
CA ALA A 22 10.22 -10.09 8.69
C ALA A 22 9.14 -9.86 7.61
N ILE A 23 9.04 -8.64 7.08
CA ILE A 23 8.13 -8.32 5.99
C ILE A 23 8.66 -8.90 4.68
N GLU A 24 9.96 -8.76 4.42
CA GLU A 24 10.63 -9.36 3.26
C GLU A 24 10.37 -10.87 3.18
N TYR A 25 10.58 -11.60 4.27
CA TYR A 25 10.26 -13.03 4.32
C TYR A 25 8.77 -13.31 4.06
N ALA A 26 7.88 -12.51 4.66
CA ALA A 26 6.44 -12.63 4.48
C ALA A 26 5.97 -12.27 3.06
N MET A 27 6.74 -11.51 2.30
CA MET A 27 6.45 -11.27 0.88
C MET A 27 6.79 -12.48 0.02
N VAL A 28 7.84 -13.23 0.37
CA VAL A 28 8.21 -14.46 -0.35
C VAL A 28 7.26 -15.61 -0.05
N ASP A 29 6.88 -15.79 1.22
CA ASP A 29 6.16 -16.98 1.66
C ASP A 29 4.69 -16.74 2.05
N GLY A 30 4.30 -15.49 2.28
CA GLY A 30 2.97 -15.12 2.74
C GLY A 30 2.00 -14.75 1.62
N THR A 31 1.00 -13.97 1.98
CA THR A 31 0.04 -13.39 1.04
C THR A 31 0.24 -11.87 0.96
N ILE A 32 0.22 -11.36 -0.27
CA ILE A 32 0.35 -9.93 -0.55
C ILE A 32 -0.94 -9.43 -1.18
N GLU A 33 -1.53 -8.40 -0.60
CA GLU A 33 -2.75 -7.74 -1.06
C GLU A 33 -2.48 -6.26 -1.30
N LEU A 34 -2.68 -5.78 -2.53
CA LEU A 34 -2.66 -4.35 -2.83
C LEU A 34 -4.01 -3.74 -2.42
N LEU A 35 -3.98 -2.80 -1.48
CA LEU A 35 -5.18 -2.07 -1.06
C LEU A 35 -5.52 -0.90 -1.99
N GLY A 36 -4.59 -0.54 -2.87
CA GLY A 36 -4.74 0.51 -3.87
C GLY A 36 -4.08 1.83 -3.47
N ALA A 37 -4.47 2.89 -4.17
CA ALA A 37 -3.91 4.22 -3.99
C ALA A 37 -4.74 5.08 -3.03
N PHE A 38 -4.04 5.93 -2.28
CA PHE A 38 -4.60 6.84 -1.31
C PHE A 38 -4.06 8.24 -1.58
N SER A 39 -4.95 9.24 -1.51
CA SER A 39 -4.57 10.64 -1.72
C SER A 39 -3.76 11.21 -0.55
N CYS A 40 -3.88 10.60 0.63
CA CYS A 40 -3.17 10.99 1.84
C CYS A 40 -3.01 9.75 2.75
N ILE A 41 -1.79 9.55 3.28
CA ILE A 41 -1.47 8.41 4.13
C ILE A 41 -0.72 8.93 5.36
N ALA A 42 -1.42 8.97 6.50
CA ALA A 42 -1.00 9.55 7.79
C ALA A 42 -0.91 11.10 7.80
N ASP A 43 -0.30 11.68 8.84
CA ASP A 43 -0.16 13.14 9.05
C ASP A 43 0.62 13.86 7.92
N GLY A 44 1.18 13.10 6.97
CA GLY A 44 1.76 13.62 5.75
C GLY A 44 0.74 13.61 4.61
N SER A 45 0.51 14.78 4.02
CA SER A 45 -0.30 15.01 2.81
C SER A 45 0.21 14.33 1.54
N ASN A 46 1.06 13.30 1.65
CA ASN A 46 1.68 12.66 0.51
C ASN A 46 0.81 11.50 0.02
N PRO A 47 0.49 11.46 -1.29
CA PRO A 47 -0.22 10.33 -1.87
C PRO A 47 0.70 9.11 -1.94
N GLY A 48 0.10 7.94 -2.07
CA GLY A 48 0.84 6.69 -2.19
C GLY A 48 -0.05 5.47 -2.29
N TRP A 49 0.56 4.31 -2.10
CA TRP A 49 -0.11 3.03 -2.07
C TRP A 49 -0.02 2.40 -0.70
N ILE A 50 -0.99 1.56 -0.37
CA ILE A 50 -0.91 0.69 0.80
C ILE A 50 -0.96 -0.76 0.33
N VAL A 51 0.00 -1.55 0.80
CA VAL A 51 0.10 -2.98 0.56
C VAL A 51 -0.03 -3.68 1.91
N LYS A 52 -0.93 -4.66 1.99
CA LYS A 52 -1.05 -5.53 3.16
C LYS A 52 -0.27 -6.81 2.88
N VAL A 53 0.66 -7.12 3.78
CA VAL A 53 1.44 -8.36 3.73
C VAL A 53 1.09 -9.17 4.95
N THR A 54 0.69 -10.43 4.75
CA THR A 54 0.37 -11.37 5.82
C THR A 54 1.27 -12.59 5.71
N SER A 55 2.10 -12.84 6.71
CA SER A 55 2.94 -14.03 6.79
C SER A 55 2.10 -15.32 6.89
N LYS A 56 2.71 -16.48 6.58
CA LYS A 56 2.08 -17.80 6.82
C LYS A 56 1.62 -18.04 8.25
N ARG A 57 2.23 -17.35 9.23
CA ARG A 57 1.88 -17.44 10.65
C ARG A 57 0.76 -16.47 11.06
N GLY A 58 0.15 -15.77 10.11
CA GLY A 58 -0.97 -14.85 10.35
C GLY A 58 -0.58 -13.43 10.78
N LEU A 59 0.69 -13.14 11.01
CA LEU A 59 1.14 -11.77 11.27
C LEU A 59 0.96 -10.91 10.04
N SER A 60 0.34 -9.73 10.20
CA SER A 60 0.00 -8.83 9.11
C SER A 60 0.59 -7.44 9.30
N TRP A 61 1.03 -6.82 8.21
CA TRP A 61 1.55 -5.45 8.17
C TRP A 61 0.90 -4.66 7.04
N ASN A 62 0.46 -3.44 7.32
CA ASN A 62 0.05 -2.49 6.30
C ASN A 62 1.26 -1.60 5.99
N ILE A 63 1.78 -1.74 4.78
CA ILE A 63 2.99 -1.07 4.32
C ILE A 63 2.57 0.06 3.39
N VAL A 64 3.10 1.24 3.66
CA VAL A 64 2.88 2.44 2.88
C VAL A 64 4.05 2.61 1.91
N ILE A 65 3.74 2.88 0.66
CA ILE A 65 4.69 3.31 -0.36
C ILE A 65 4.27 4.71 -0.79
N THR A 66 5.01 5.73 -0.40
CA THR A 66 4.68 7.14 -0.72
C THR A 66 5.82 7.82 -1.46
N VAL A 67 5.48 8.81 -2.29
CA VAL A 67 6.46 9.68 -2.94
C VAL A 67 6.65 10.93 -2.08
N ASN A 68 7.91 11.24 -1.73
CA ASN A 68 8.26 12.59 -1.32
C ASN A 68 8.48 13.42 -2.60
N THR A 69 7.53 14.30 -2.90
CA THR A 69 7.56 15.14 -4.09
C THR A 69 8.76 16.07 -4.13
N PHE A 70 9.22 16.57 -2.98
CA PHE A 70 10.39 17.46 -2.89
C PHE A 70 11.72 16.75 -3.12
N ARG A 71 11.84 15.49 -2.69
CA ARG A 71 13.08 14.70 -2.79
C ARG A 71 13.10 13.73 -3.97
N HIS A 72 12.01 13.64 -4.73
CA HIS A 72 11.81 12.69 -5.83
C HIS A 72 12.16 11.23 -5.47
N LYS A 73 11.93 10.85 -4.21
CA LYS A 73 12.26 9.52 -3.66
C LYS A 73 11.01 8.88 -3.07
N TYR A 74 10.92 7.57 -3.21
CA TYR A 74 9.93 6.77 -2.53
C TYR A 74 10.35 6.51 -1.08
N PHE A 75 9.37 6.48 -0.19
CA PHE A 75 9.51 6.14 1.22
C PHE A 75 8.63 4.95 1.54
N VAL A 76 9.14 4.07 2.38
CA VAL A 76 8.43 2.88 2.86
C VAL A 76 8.39 2.89 4.37
N TYR A 77 7.18 2.72 4.93
CA TYR A 77 6.98 2.58 6.36
C TYR A 77 5.69 1.80 6.63
N THR A 78 5.46 1.40 7.89
CA THR A 78 4.25 0.65 8.26
C THR A 78 3.26 1.53 9.02
N VAL A 79 1.96 1.26 8.83
CA VAL A 79 0.87 1.93 9.56
C VAL A 79 -0.02 0.90 10.27
N LYS A 80 -0.56 1.29 11.43
CA LYS A 80 -1.50 0.44 12.17
C LYS A 80 -2.92 0.52 11.63
N LYS A 81 -3.43 1.74 11.44
CA LYS A 81 -4.77 2.01 10.89
C LYS A 81 -4.65 2.47 9.44
N ILE A 82 -5.50 1.92 8.57
CA ILE A 82 -5.61 2.32 7.17
C ILE A 82 -6.61 3.50 7.08
N PRO A 83 -6.23 4.64 6.49
CA PRO A 83 -7.11 5.80 6.39
C PRO A 83 -8.03 5.67 5.16
N TRP A 84 -9.00 4.76 5.24
CA TRP A 84 -9.89 4.42 4.12
C TRP A 84 -10.64 5.62 3.54
N LYS A 85 -10.91 6.66 4.32
CA LYS A 85 -11.48 7.93 3.80
C LYS A 85 -10.70 8.53 2.63
N TYR A 86 -9.38 8.28 2.53
CA TYR A 86 -8.50 8.79 1.47
C TYR A 86 -8.27 7.80 0.33
N TYR A 87 -8.89 6.62 0.37
CA TYR A 87 -8.81 5.65 -0.73
C TYR A 87 -9.34 6.27 -2.03
N MET A 88 -8.54 6.24 -3.09
CA MET A 88 -8.86 6.84 -4.38
C MET A 88 -9.64 5.86 -5.26
N GLY A 89 -9.23 4.59 -5.28
CA GLY A 89 -9.74 3.60 -6.22
C GLY A 89 -9.50 4.00 -7.68
N GLY A 90 -10.38 3.54 -8.58
CA GLY A 90 -10.36 3.90 -9.99
C GLY A 90 -10.40 2.69 -10.92
N ARG A 91 -10.21 2.91 -12.22
CA ARG A 91 -10.17 1.84 -13.24
C ARG A 91 -8.79 1.21 -13.38
N ASN A 92 -7.73 1.92 -12.98
CA ASN A 92 -6.37 1.39 -13.02
C ASN A 92 -6.21 0.38 -11.86
N PRO A 93 -5.84 -0.89 -12.12
CA PRO A 93 -5.62 -1.90 -11.08
C PRO A 93 -4.64 -1.45 -9.99
N LEU A 94 -3.63 -0.66 -10.36
CA LEU A 94 -2.65 -0.12 -9.42
C LEU A 94 -3.28 0.84 -8.39
N TYR A 95 -4.36 1.53 -8.76
CA TYR A 95 -5.07 2.47 -7.88
C TYR A 95 -6.28 1.83 -7.21
N ALA A 96 -6.95 0.91 -7.91
CA ALA A 96 -8.06 0.13 -7.42
C ALA A 96 -7.63 -0.83 -6.31
N GLY A 97 -6.45 -1.46 -6.46
CA GLY A 97 -6.05 -2.58 -5.64
C GLY A 97 -6.82 -3.86 -5.99
N ASP A 98 -6.58 -4.90 -5.20
CA ASP A 98 -7.00 -6.26 -5.53
C ASP A 98 -8.51 -6.50 -5.29
N ASN A 99 -9.12 -5.84 -4.28
CA ASN A 99 -10.53 -5.98 -3.89
C ASN A 99 -11.28 -4.63 -3.82
N PRO A 100 -11.43 -3.91 -4.95
CA PRO A 100 -11.90 -2.52 -4.95
C PRO A 100 -13.32 -2.33 -4.38
N GLU A 101 -14.22 -3.29 -4.56
CA GLU A 101 -15.59 -3.18 -4.02
C GLU A 101 -15.59 -3.19 -2.48
N VAL A 102 -14.78 -4.07 -1.87
CA VAL A 102 -14.60 -4.12 -0.40
C VAL A 102 -13.99 -2.81 0.09
N TYR A 103 -13.01 -2.26 -0.62
CA TYR A 103 -12.33 -1.03 -0.22
C TYR A 103 -13.23 0.21 -0.29
N LYS A 104 -14.17 0.25 -1.25
CA LYS A 104 -15.21 1.28 -1.30
C LYS A 104 -16.12 1.22 -0.08
N GLU A 105 -16.54 0.02 0.35
CA GLU A 105 -17.34 -0.13 1.57
C GLU A 105 -16.58 0.33 2.81
N LEU A 106 -15.30 -0.02 2.93
CA LEU A 106 -14.45 0.42 4.04
C LEU A 106 -14.27 1.94 4.05
N LYS A 107 -14.16 2.57 2.88
CA LYS A 107 -14.14 4.03 2.74
C LYS A 107 -15.44 4.66 3.24
N CYS A 108 -16.60 4.12 2.87
CA CYS A 108 -17.89 4.62 3.35
C CYS A 108 -18.04 4.48 4.87
N LYS A 109 -17.46 3.43 5.48
CA LYS A 109 -17.49 3.21 6.93
C LYS A 109 -16.58 4.18 7.69
N ASP A 110 -15.39 4.51 7.17
CA ASP A 110 -14.42 5.42 7.81
C ASP A 110 -14.77 6.92 7.69
N GLN A 111 -15.82 7.25 6.92
CA GLN A 111 -16.38 8.61 6.80
C GLN A 111 -17.51 8.92 7.81
N LYS A 112 -18.01 7.91 8.53
CA LYS A 112 -18.99 8.07 9.61
C LYS A 112 -18.30 8.25 10.95
#